data_AF-A0A7Y5Y412-F1
#
_entry.id   AF-A0A7Y5Y412-F1
#
_cell.length_a   1.000
_cell.length_b   1.000
_cell.length_c   1.000
_cell.angle_alpha   90.00
_cell.angle_beta   90.00
_cell.angle_gamma   90.00
#
_symmetry.space_group_name_H-M   'P 1'
#
loop_
_entity.id
_entity.type
_entity.pdbx_description
1 polymer ?
#
loop_
_entity_poly.entity_id
_entity_poly.type
_entity_poly.pdbx_seq_one_letter_code
_entity_poly.pdbx_strand_id
1 'polypeptide(L)'
;MKKIAKSGMFALLVTLAVPAMAQISDAQREAWMQAQQRKAAQAMRSAAATDGARAATAASAAAQDNARWMPDLGKLSATGGVIQVEGAGGGGLTPWALITGYGTRDSYGANAHYTYLSTQDYTLKSYGVAVGLRDRVELSLAKQELYGSLAPLADLRITQDIVGIKVKLAGDAVYDQDRWLPQIAVGAMFKHNNGIGGLGSVTSVKQLGAASDSGIDYYVSATKILLAQSLLLNGTLRLTKANQMGLLGFGGDLNDRYQAMGEFSAAYLLNRKLALGVEYRMKPRNLAADHEKDYYDAFLAWFPSKNLSMTLAYVALGDITVYNPKRQRGVYLSLQAGF
;
A
#
# COMPACT_ATOMS: atom_id res chain seq x y z
N MET A 1 -21.70 4.78 53.14
CA MET A 1 -22.12 5.88 52.23
C MET A 1 -21.19 5.89 51.03
N LYS A 2 -21.74 5.75 49.83
CA LYS A 2 -21.03 5.59 48.55
C LYS A 2 -20.12 6.79 48.24
N LYS A 3 -18.86 6.53 47.89
CA LYS A 3 -18.06 7.45 47.05
C LYS A 3 -17.68 6.73 45.76
N ILE A 4 -18.26 7.24 44.69
CA ILE A 4 -18.06 6.86 43.29
C ILE A 4 -16.67 7.35 42.88
N ALA A 5 -15.74 6.43 42.63
CA ALA A 5 -14.46 6.74 42.01
C ALA A 5 -14.64 6.65 40.49
N LYS A 6 -14.64 7.83 39.84
CA LYS A 6 -14.57 7.97 38.38
C LYS A 6 -13.24 7.37 37.90
N SER A 7 -13.29 6.19 37.31
CA SER A 7 -12.19 5.60 36.57
C SER A 7 -12.07 6.36 35.24
N GLY A 8 -10.92 6.99 35.01
CA GLY A 8 -10.56 7.61 33.76
C GLY A 8 -10.38 6.54 32.68
N MET A 9 -11.47 6.25 31.98
CA MET A 9 -11.50 5.45 30.77
C MET A 9 -10.87 6.28 29.65
N PHE A 10 -9.61 6.01 29.29
CA PHE A 10 -9.05 6.45 28.01
C PHE A 10 -9.71 5.63 26.91
N ALA A 11 -10.93 6.02 26.57
CA ALA A 11 -11.58 5.64 25.35
C ALA A 11 -10.77 6.26 24.21
N LEU A 12 -9.94 5.45 23.56
CA LEU A 12 -9.54 5.75 22.19
C LEU A 12 -10.80 5.53 21.34
N LEU A 13 -11.65 6.56 21.32
CA LEU A 13 -12.77 6.65 20.40
C LEU A 13 -12.18 6.61 18.99
N VAL A 14 -12.22 5.43 18.38
CA VAL A 14 -12.42 5.32 16.95
C VAL A 14 -13.83 5.84 16.71
N THR A 15 -13.99 7.15 16.65
CA THR A 15 -15.17 7.74 16.03
C THR A 15 -15.13 7.31 14.57
N LEU A 16 -15.99 6.36 14.23
CA LEU A 16 -16.48 6.15 12.87
C LEU A 16 -17.07 7.48 12.39
N ALA A 17 -16.25 8.35 11.79
CA ALA A 17 -16.72 9.46 10.97
C ALA A 17 -16.83 8.98 9.52
N VAL A 18 -17.64 7.94 9.32
CA VAL A 18 -17.94 7.36 8.00
C VAL A 18 -19.00 8.19 7.23
N PRO A 19 -19.65 9.21 7.81
CA PRO A 19 -20.30 10.24 7.01
C PRO A 19 -19.91 11.65 7.48
N ALA A 20 -18.68 12.10 7.19
CA ALA A 20 -18.33 13.52 7.32
C ALA A 20 -17.33 14.03 6.26
N MET A 21 -16.76 13.18 5.40
CA MET A 21 -15.84 13.63 4.35
C MET A 21 -16.53 14.17 3.09
N ALA A 22 -17.86 14.04 2.99
CA ALA A 22 -18.63 14.58 1.85
C ALA A 22 -18.84 16.11 1.91
N GLN A 23 -18.48 16.79 3.02
CA GLN A 23 -18.74 18.22 3.24
C GLN A 23 -17.51 19.06 3.60
N ILE A 24 -16.31 18.49 3.54
CA ILE A 24 -15.07 19.20 3.91
C ILE A 24 -14.49 19.88 2.65
N SER A 25 -14.15 21.16 2.74
CA SER A 25 -13.53 21.93 1.65
C SER A 25 -12.14 21.37 1.28
N ASP A 26 -11.70 21.55 0.03
CA ASP A 26 -10.43 21.01 -0.46
C ASP A 26 -9.23 21.46 0.39
N ALA A 27 -9.25 22.72 0.87
CA ALA A 27 -8.23 23.25 1.78
C ALA A 27 -8.17 22.52 3.13
N GLN A 28 -9.31 22.11 3.67
CA GLN A 28 -9.37 21.35 4.93
C GLN A 28 -8.92 19.89 4.74
N ARG A 29 -9.15 19.31 3.54
CA ARG A 29 -8.64 17.97 3.17
C ARG A 29 -7.12 17.99 3.04
N GLU A 30 -6.57 18.97 2.33
CA GLU A 30 -5.12 19.16 2.21
C GLU A 30 -4.46 19.37 3.57
N ALA A 31 -5.04 20.21 4.42
CA ALA A 31 -4.53 20.45 5.77
C ALA A 31 -4.53 19.19 6.62
N TRP A 32 -5.57 18.35 6.52
CA TRP A 32 -5.64 17.08 7.21
C TRP A 32 -4.57 16.09 6.71
N MET A 33 -4.39 15.98 5.40
CA MET A 33 -3.38 15.13 4.76
C MET A 33 -1.95 15.54 5.19
N GLN A 34 -1.64 16.84 5.12
CA GLN A 34 -0.36 17.36 5.56
C GLN A 34 -0.12 17.12 7.05
N ALA A 35 -1.17 17.22 7.88
CA ALA A 35 -1.07 16.92 9.31
C ALA A 35 -0.74 15.44 9.57
N GLN A 36 -1.33 14.51 8.81
CA GLN A 36 -0.99 13.08 8.91
C GLN A 36 0.43 12.80 8.42
N GLN A 37 0.85 13.39 7.30
CA GLN A 37 2.22 13.26 6.79
C GLN A 37 3.26 13.80 7.78
N ARG A 38 3.00 14.96 8.41
CA ARG A 38 3.89 15.52 9.44
C ARG A 38 3.97 14.63 10.68
N LYS A 39 2.84 14.09 11.14
CA LYS A 39 2.82 13.14 12.27
C LYS A 39 3.60 11.86 11.94
N ALA A 40 3.45 11.32 10.73
CA ALA A 40 4.22 10.17 10.27
C ALA A 40 5.73 10.47 10.21
N ALA A 41 6.11 11.64 9.65
CA ALA A 41 7.51 12.07 9.60
C ALA A 41 8.13 12.30 11.00
N GLN A 42 7.35 12.85 11.95
CA GLN A 42 7.75 13.01 13.35
C GLN A 42 7.92 11.66 14.05
N ALA A 43 7.01 10.71 13.82
CA ALA A 43 7.13 9.35 14.32
C ALA A 43 8.42 8.68 13.80
N MET A 44 8.77 8.83 12.51
CA MET A 44 10.02 8.32 11.95
C MET A 44 11.26 8.93 12.59
N ARG A 45 11.27 10.26 12.82
CA ARG A 45 12.39 10.93 13.50
C ARG A 45 12.54 10.48 14.95
N SER A 46 11.43 10.25 15.65
CA SER A 46 11.46 9.75 17.04
C SER A 46 11.94 8.30 17.14
N ALA A 47 11.59 7.45 16.17
CA ALA A 47 12.06 6.07 16.09
C ALA A 47 13.56 5.99 15.80
N ALA A 48 14.08 6.85 14.92
CA ALA A 48 15.52 6.94 14.62
C ALA A 48 16.36 7.52 15.80
N ALA A 49 15.77 8.37 16.65
CA ALA A 49 16.44 8.96 17.79
C ALA A 49 16.50 8.02 19.02
N THR A 50 15.63 7.02 19.11
CA THR A 50 15.57 6.10 20.26
C THR A 50 16.65 5.01 20.27
N ASP A 51 17.33 4.75 19.15
CA ASP A 51 18.41 3.75 19.08
C ASP A 51 19.79 4.27 19.52
N GLY A 52 19.96 5.60 19.66
CA GLY A 52 21.24 6.20 20.06
C GLY A 52 21.45 6.38 21.58
N ALA A 53 20.40 6.24 22.40
CA ALA A 53 20.42 6.74 23.78
C ALA A 53 20.17 5.71 24.89
N ARG A 54 20.08 4.39 24.59
CA ARG A 54 19.74 3.36 25.59
C ARG A 54 20.89 2.43 26.00
N ALA A 55 22.12 2.91 25.92
CA ALA A 55 23.28 2.24 26.51
C ALA A 55 23.79 2.97 27.76
N ALA A 56 22.95 3.15 28.78
CA ALA A 56 23.43 3.39 30.15
C ALA A 56 22.31 3.24 31.20
N THR A 57 22.64 2.50 32.26
CA THR A 57 22.00 2.39 33.58
C THR A 57 20.83 1.41 33.75
N ALA A 58 21.10 0.42 34.59
CA ALA A 58 20.31 -0.75 34.91
C ALA A 58 19.52 -0.60 36.23
N ALA A 59 18.47 -1.42 36.32
CA ALA A 59 17.89 -2.04 37.52
C ALA A 59 17.19 -1.16 38.58
N SER A 60 15.88 -1.35 38.74
CA SER A 60 15.32 -2.08 39.90
C SER A 60 13.78 -2.23 39.78
N ALA A 61 13.26 -3.20 40.52
CA ALA A 61 12.02 -3.93 40.28
C ALA A 61 10.73 -3.20 40.69
N ALA A 62 9.72 -3.30 39.84
CA ALA A 62 8.32 -3.45 40.22
C ALA A 62 7.60 -4.17 39.08
N ALA A 63 7.23 -5.42 39.30
CA ALA A 63 6.37 -6.20 38.40
C ALA A 63 4.98 -5.55 38.39
N GLN A 64 4.78 -4.62 37.47
CA GLN A 64 3.47 -4.30 36.92
C GLN A 64 3.40 -4.98 35.57
N ASP A 65 2.30 -5.70 35.34
CA ASP A 65 1.88 -6.33 34.09
C ASP A 65 1.60 -5.24 33.02
N ASN A 66 2.61 -4.42 32.75
CA ASN A 66 2.71 -3.55 31.62
C ASN A 66 3.03 -4.48 30.47
N ALA A 67 2.00 -5.03 29.83
CA ALA A 67 2.09 -5.60 28.49
C ALA A 67 2.68 -4.51 27.60
N ARG A 68 4.01 -4.48 27.55
CA ARG A 68 4.78 -3.44 26.88
C ARG A 68 4.52 -3.69 25.42
N TRP A 69 3.59 -2.92 24.83
CA TRP A 69 3.33 -2.92 23.41
C TRP A 69 4.68 -2.67 22.72
N MET A 70 5.30 -3.74 22.24
CA MET A 70 6.63 -3.76 21.65
C MET A 70 6.60 -4.63 20.39
N PRO A 71 7.38 -4.27 19.37
CA PRO A 71 7.55 -5.11 18.20
C PRO A 71 8.22 -6.43 18.61
N ASP A 72 7.55 -7.56 18.33
CA ASP A 72 8.03 -8.90 18.66
C ASP A 72 8.69 -9.62 17.47
N LEU A 73 8.52 -9.08 16.27
CA LEU A 73 8.92 -9.69 15.00
C LEU A 73 8.49 -11.17 14.92
N GLY A 74 7.37 -11.57 15.53
CA GLY A 74 7.01 -12.97 15.74
C GLY A 74 6.46 -13.70 14.51
N LYS A 75 6.02 -13.00 13.45
CA LYS A 75 5.56 -13.63 12.21
C LYS A 75 6.69 -14.38 11.47
N LEU A 76 6.31 -15.38 10.67
CA LEU A 76 7.24 -16.11 9.83
C LEU A 76 7.83 -15.21 8.73
N SER A 77 9.10 -15.40 8.39
CA SER A 77 9.75 -14.70 7.28
C SER A 77 8.95 -14.86 5.97
N ALA A 78 8.95 -13.83 5.13
CA ALA A 78 8.19 -13.74 3.87
C ALA A 78 6.64 -13.73 4.01
N THR A 79 6.07 -14.02 5.19
CA THR A 79 4.60 -14.01 5.40
C THR A 79 4.02 -12.62 5.67
N GLY A 80 4.87 -11.60 5.82
CA GLY A 80 4.44 -10.20 5.79
C GLY A 80 4.22 -9.66 4.37
N GLY A 81 4.56 -10.44 3.34
CA GLY A 81 4.65 -9.98 1.96
C GLY A 81 5.71 -8.88 1.80
N VAL A 82 5.57 -8.13 0.72
CA VAL A 82 6.30 -6.89 0.46
C VAL A 82 5.31 -5.71 0.49
N ILE A 83 5.78 -4.50 0.26
CA ILE A 83 4.88 -3.36 0.06
C ILE A 83 4.64 -3.18 -1.44
N GLN A 84 3.36 -3.14 -1.78
CA GLN A 84 2.83 -2.82 -3.10
C GLN A 84 3.18 -1.38 -3.47
N VAL A 85 3.29 -1.08 -4.76
CA VAL A 85 3.60 0.27 -5.27
C VAL A 85 2.62 1.38 -4.80
N GLU A 86 1.42 1.03 -4.33
CA GLU A 86 0.43 1.95 -3.74
C GLU A 86 0.53 2.09 -2.21
N GLY A 87 1.47 1.37 -1.57
CA GLY A 87 1.76 1.46 -0.14
C GLY A 87 1.15 0.38 0.75
N ALA A 88 0.21 -0.43 0.26
CA ALA A 88 -0.37 -1.52 1.05
C ALA A 88 0.53 -2.78 1.06
N GLY A 89 0.44 -3.58 2.12
CA GLY A 89 1.13 -4.87 2.18
C GLY A 89 0.58 -5.89 1.18
N GLY A 90 1.45 -6.68 0.56
CA GLY A 90 1.06 -7.70 -0.42
C GLY A 90 2.20 -8.10 -1.36
N GLY A 91 1.90 -8.18 -2.65
CA GLY A 91 2.89 -8.27 -3.71
C GLY A 91 3.45 -6.89 -4.08
N GLY A 92 4.18 -6.80 -5.19
CA GLY A 92 4.63 -5.51 -5.73
C GLY A 92 3.50 -4.74 -6.43
N LEU A 93 2.55 -5.45 -7.03
CA LEU A 93 1.48 -4.89 -7.83
C LEU A 93 0.08 -5.02 -7.21
N THR A 94 -0.18 -6.11 -6.48
CA THR A 94 -1.49 -6.41 -5.89
C THR A 94 -1.44 -6.42 -4.35
N PRO A 95 -2.44 -5.86 -3.65
CA PRO A 95 -2.52 -6.00 -2.21
C PRO A 95 -2.95 -7.43 -1.86
N TRP A 96 -2.39 -7.96 -0.78
CA TRP A 96 -2.78 -9.26 -0.22
C TRP A 96 -3.60 -9.04 1.04
N ALA A 97 -4.25 -10.11 1.50
CA ALA A 97 -4.97 -10.12 2.77
C ALA A 97 -4.04 -10.06 3.99
N LEU A 98 -2.74 -10.27 3.79
CA LEU A 98 -1.70 -10.18 4.83
C LEU A 98 -1.58 -8.74 5.35
N ILE A 99 -1.38 -8.64 6.67
CA ILE A 99 -1.11 -7.38 7.37
C ILE A 99 0.40 -7.18 7.39
N THR A 100 0.84 -6.02 6.90
CA THR A 100 2.25 -5.63 6.83
C THR A 100 2.93 -5.67 8.20
N GLY A 101 4.24 -5.83 8.17
CA GLY A 101 5.09 -5.90 9.36
C GLY A 101 5.12 -7.31 9.96
N TYR A 102 6.06 -7.53 10.88
CA TYR A 102 6.28 -8.84 11.50
C TYR A 102 5.69 -8.96 12.92
N GLY A 103 4.95 -7.96 13.40
CA GLY A 103 4.29 -7.98 14.70
C GLY A 103 3.13 -8.98 14.76
N THR A 104 3.04 -9.76 15.85
CA THR A 104 1.92 -10.70 16.08
C THR A 104 0.65 -10.01 16.62
N ARG A 105 -0.34 -10.81 17.06
CA ARG A 105 -1.64 -10.37 17.57
C ARG A 105 -1.58 -9.41 18.78
N ASP A 106 -0.51 -9.50 19.56
CA ASP A 106 -0.28 -8.72 20.79
C ASP A 106 0.80 -7.63 20.57
N SER A 107 1.16 -7.37 19.31
CA SER A 107 2.27 -6.52 18.91
C SER A 107 1.90 -5.59 17.73
N TYR A 108 2.87 -4.82 17.25
CA TYR A 108 2.79 -4.01 16.05
C TYR A 108 4.07 -4.17 15.24
N GLY A 109 4.03 -3.77 13.98
CA GLY A 109 5.21 -3.65 13.13
C GLY A 109 5.04 -2.52 12.14
N ALA A 110 6.13 -1.90 11.75
CA ALA A 110 6.14 -0.84 10.74
C ALA A 110 7.06 -1.23 9.59
N ASN A 111 6.76 -0.73 8.40
CA ASN A 111 7.60 -0.85 7.24
C ASN A 111 7.70 0.49 6.53
N ALA A 112 8.89 0.81 6.05
CA ALA A 112 9.13 1.84 5.05
C ALA A 112 9.53 1.19 3.73
N HIS A 113 9.14 1.79 2.61
CA HIS A 113 9.52 1.29 1.29
C HIS A 113 9.96 2.42 0.36
N TYR A 114 10.80 2.03 -0.60
CA TYR A 114 11.14 2.81 -1.79
C TYR A 114 11.14 1.87 -2.99
N THR A 115 10.42 2.28 -4.02
CA THR A 115 10.20 1.54 -5.25
C THR A 115 10.58 2.41 -6.43
N TYR A 116 11.34 1.82 -7.35
CA TYR A 116 11.76 2.44 -8.59
C TYR A 116 11.38 1.52 -9.74
N LEU A 117 10.58 2.02 -10.66
CA LEU A 117 10.18 1.33 -11.88
C LEU A 117 10.60 2.19 -13.07
N SER A 118 11.32 1.59 -14.01
CA SER A 118 11.74 2.25 -15.24
C SER A 118 11.26 1.46 -16.43
N THR A 119 10.56 2.12 -17.34
CA THR A 119 10.21 1.61 -18.67
C THR A 119 11.01 2.38 -19.73
N GLN A 120 10.65 2.19 -21.00
CA GLN A 120 11.27 2.88 -22.13
C GLN A 120 11.06 4.40 -22.04
N ASP A 121 9.84 4.81 -21.72
CA ASP A 121 9.42 6.21 -21.84
C ASP A 121 8.98 6.82 -20.50
N TYR A 122 8.90 6.03 -19.42
CA TYR A 122 8.47 6.48 -18.11
C TYR A 122 9.34 5.96 -16.98
N THR A 123 9.40 6.74 -15.92
CA THR A 123 9.96 6.33 -14.63
C THR A 123 8.93 6.59 -13.54
N LEU A 124 8.60 5.58 -12.75
CA LEU A 124 7.73 5.68 -11.59
C LEU A 124 8.58 5.48 -10.32
N LYS A 125 8.48 6.43 -9.39
CA LYS A 125 9.02 6.31 -8.04
C LYS A 125 7.85 6.22 -7.07
N SER A 126 7.90 5.28 -6.13
CA SER A 126 6.95 5.21 -5.03
C SER A 126 7.70 5.08 -3.72
N TYR A 127 7.26 5.78 -2.68
CA TYR A 127 7.84 5.68 -1.36
C TYR A 127 6.80 5.96 -0.29
N GLY A 128 6.96 5.35 0.87
CA GLY A 128 5.97 5.47 1.91
C GLY A 128 6.21 4.57 3.10
N VAL A 129 5.23 4.56 4.01
CA VAL A 129 5.23 3.74 5.21
C VAL A 129 3.91 3.03 5.40
N ALA A 130 3.97 1.87 6.04
CA ALA A 130 2.80 1.14 6.47
C ALA A 130 3.02 0.57 7.87
N VAL A 131 1.97 0.58 8.70
CA VAL A 131 1.99 0.09 10.08
C VAL A 131 0.92 -0.98 10.23
N GLY A 132 1.32 -2.17 10.65
CA GLY A 132 0.45 -3.25 11.06
C GLY A 132 0.26 -3.26 12.57
N LEU A 133 -1.00 -3.32 13.01
CA LEU A 133 -1.40 -3.35 14.41
C LEU A 133 -2.11 -4.67 14.70
N ARG A 134 -1.59 -5.41 15.68
CA ARG A 134 -2.22 -6.63 16.23
C ARG A 134 -2.52 -7.70 15.19
N ASP A 135 -1.74 -7.71 14.11
CA ASP A 135 -2.00 -8.53 12.92
C ASP A 135 -3.48 -8.45 12.45
N ARG A 136 -4.12 -7.29 12.62
CA ARG A 136 -5.55 -7.10 12.35
C ARG A 136 -5.83 -5.87 11.50
N VAL A 137 -5.13 -4.78 11.74
CA VAL A 137 -5.33 -3.50 11.04
C VAL A 137 -4.01 -3.05 10.44
N GLU A 138 -4.06 -2.57 9.21
CA GLU A 138 -2.94 -1.93 8.53
C GLU A 138 -3.33 -0.52 8.12
N LEU A 139 -2.43 0.42 8.37
CA LEU A 139 -2.52 1.81 7.90
C LEU A 139 -1.33 2.06 6.97
N SER A 140 -1.56 2.69 5.82
CA SER A 140 -0.50 3.00 4.87
C SER A 140 -0.57 4.42 4.35
N LEU A 141 0.60 4.97 4.06
CA LEU A 141 0.81 6.26 3.40
C LEU A 141 1.85 6.05 2.30
N ALA A 142 1.55 6.44 1.08
CA ALA A 142 2.50 6.39 -0.02
C ALA A 142 2.39 7.62 -0.90
N LYS A 143 3.52 8.00 -1.50
CA LYS A 143 3.62 9.03 -2.52
C LYS A 143 4.21 8.42 -3.77
N GLN A 144 3.56 8.69 -4.90
CA GLN A 144 3.97 8.25 -6.22
C GLN A 144 4.34 9.45 -7.08
N GLU A 145 5.40 9.29 -7.87
CA GLU A 145 5.88 10.29 -8.82
C GLU A 145 6.18 9.60 -10.14
N LEU A 146 5.40 9.94 -11.16
CA LEU A 146 5.59 9.47 -12.53
C LEU A 146 6.29 10.58 -13.32
N TYR A 147 7.36 10.21 -14.00
CA TYR A 147 8.15 11.07 -14.88
C TYR A 147 8.12 10.50 -16.30
N GLY A 148 8.05 11.35 -17.32
CA GLY A 148 8.39 10.96 -18.67
C GLY A 148 9.90 11.05 -18.91
N SER A 149 10.44 10.15 -19.72
CA SER A 149 11.90 10.01 -19.91
C SER A 149 12.38 10.44 -21.29
N LEU A 150 11.49 10.57 -22.28
CA LEU A 150 11.82 10.91 -23.66
C LEU A 150 10.85 11.97 -24.21
N ALA A 151 11.34 12.82 -25.12
CA ALA A 151 10.50 13.80 -25.82
C ALA A 151 9.37 13.09 -26.59
N PRO A 152 8.12 13.64 -26.60
CA PRO A 152 7.69 14.95 -26.10
C PRO A 152 7.35 14.98 -24.59
N LEU A 153 7.57 13.89 -23.86
CA LEU A 153 7.19 13.73 -22.46
C LEU A 153 8.34 13.98 -21.47
N ALA A 154 9.48 14.48 -21.93
CA ALA A 154 10.68 14.62 -21.11
C ALA A 154 10.47 15.48 -19.85
N ASP A 155 9.55 16.43 -19.91
CA ASP A 155 9.20 17.31 -18.77
C ASP A 155 7.99 16.79 -17.97
N LEU A 156 7.32 15.73 -18.43
CA LEU A 156 6.11 15.21 -17.80
C LEU A 156 6.42 14.82 -16.36
N ARG A 157 5.64 15.38 -15.43
CA ARG A 157 5.66 15.01 -14.02
C ARG A 157 4.24 14.91 -13.49
N ILE A 158 3.87 13.77 -12.96
CA ILE A 158 2.60 13.56 -12.26
C ILE A 158 2.92 13.07 -10.86
N THR A 159 2.26 13.63 -9.86
CA THR A 159 2.42 13.16 -8.47
C THR A 159 1.08 12.81 -7.85
N GLN A 160 1.08 11.79 -6.99
CA GLN A 160 -0.10 11.27 -6.34
C GLN A 160 0.21 10.92 -4.88
N ASP A 161 -0.68 11.28 -3.98
CA ASP A 161 -0.66 10.84 -2.58
C ASP A 161 -1.73 9.77 -2.34
N ILE A 162 -1.39 8.76 -1.55
CA ILE A 162 -2.23 7.59 -1.26
C ILE A 162 -2.27 7.36 0.25
N VAL A 163 -3.48 7.20 0.77
CA VAL A 163 -3.74 6.82 2.17
C VAL A 163 -4.58 5.56 2.18
N GLY A 164 -4.07 4.51 2.80
CA GLY A 164 -4.72 3.21 2.87
C GLY A 164 -5.09 2.79 4.29
N ILE A 165 -6.20 2.07 4.38
CA ILE A 165 -6.56 1.26 5.54
C ILE A 165 -6.91 -0.15 5.06
N LYS A 166 -6.47 -1.17 5.80
CA LYS A 166 -6.82 -2.57 5.56
C LYS A 166 -7.13 -3.25 6.89
N VAL A 167 -8.13 -4.10 6.90
CA VAL A 167 -8.58 -4.84 8.08
C VAL A 167 -8.71 -6.31 7.73
N LYS A 168 -7.94 -7.16 8.42
CA LYS A 168 -8.10 -8.62 8.38
C LYS A 168 -9.44 -8.97 9.03
N LEU A 169 -10.29 -9.71 8.32
CA LEU A 169 -11.63 -10.09 8.80
C LEU A 169 -11.61 -11.50 9.39
N ALA A 170 -11.09 -12.46 8.65
CA ALA A 170 -11.18 -13.88 8.98
C ALA A 170 -9.99 -14.67 8.42
N GLY A 171 -9.80 -15.87 8.97
CA GLY A 171 -8.77 -16.81 8.55
C GLY A 171 -7.35 -16.40 8.90
N ASP A 172 -6.46 -17.38 8.82
CA ASP A 172 -5.02 -17.20 8.91
C ASP A 172 -4.33 -17.91 7.74
N ALA A 173 -3.56 -17.13 6.96
CA ALA A 173 -2.93 -17.66 5.75
C ALA A 173 -1.85 -18.71 6.05
N VAL A 174 -1.26 -18.65 7.25
CA VAL A 174 -0.14 -19.50 7.69
C VAL A 174 -0.62 -20.63 8.57
N TYR A 175 -1.46 -20.34 9.58
CA TYR A 175 -1.77 -21.32 10.63
C TYR A 175 -2.97 -22.24 10.30
N ASP A 176 -3.94 -21.79 9.50
CA ASP A 176 -5.14 -22.59 9.17
C ASP A 176 -4.87 -23.62 8.06
N GLN A 177 -3.82 -24.46 8.17
CA GLN A 177 -3.43 -25.43 7.13
C GLN A 177 -4.40 -26.61 7.00
N ASP A 178 -5.18 -26.89 8.04
CA ASP A 178 -6.24 -27.91 8.09
C ASP A 178 -7.54 -27.47 7.39
N ARG A 179 -7.64 -26.18 7.02
CA ARG A 179 -8.84 -25.58 6.45
C ARG A 179 -8.55 -24.96 5.09
N TRP A 180 -9.54 -25.02 4.21
CA TRP A 180 -9.51 -24.34 2.91
C TRP A 180 -9.71 -22.83 3.00
N LEU A 181 -10.20 -22.33 4.15
CA LEU A 181 -10.45 -20.90 4.35
C LEU A 181 -9.13 -20.10 4.16
N PRO A 182 -9.08 -19.15 3.22
CA PRO A 182 -7.98 -18.20 3.11
C PRO A 182 -8.07 -17.14 4.21
N GLN A 183 -6.97 -16.41 4.43
CA GLN A 183 -7.06 -15.15 5.13
C GLN A 183 -7.81 -14.14 4.26
N ILE A 184 -8.79 -13.47 4.83
CA ILE A 184 -9.62 -12.48 4.15
C ILE A 184 -9.41 -11.13 4.80
N ALA A 185 -9.16 -10.11 3.99
CA ALA A 185 -9.10 -8.72 4.44
C ALA A 185 -9.89 -7.81 3.50
N VAL A 186 -10.39 -6.71 4.04
CA VAL A 186 -10.97 -5.61 3.27
C VAL A 186 -10.10 -4.38 3.43
N GLY A 187 -10.05 -3.54 2.42
CA GLY A 187 -9.36 -2.27 2.52
C GLY A 187 -9.97 -1.17 1.68
N ALA A 188 -9.55 0.04 1.99
CA ALA A 188 -9.87 1.24 1.24
C ALA A 188 -8.59 2.04 1.02
N MET A 189 -8.44 2.64 -0.16
CA MET A 189 -7.35 3.54 -0.49
C MET A 189 -7.92 4.85 -1.01
N PHE A 190 -7.75 5.92 -0.25
CA PHE A 190 -7.98 7.27 -0.77
C PHE A 190 -6.74 7.71 -1.55
N LYS A 191 -6.97 8.26 -2.74
CA LYS A 191 -5.92 8.69 -3.65
C LYS A 191 -6.23 10.09 -4.13
N HIS A 192 -5.19 10.92 -4.18
CA HIS A 192 -5.29 12.29 -4.67
C HIS A 192 -4.15 12.57 -5.63
N ASN A 193 -4.52 12.95 -6.85
CA ASN A 193 -3.61 13.38 -7.88
C ASN A 193 -3.33 14.89 -7.70
N ASN A 194 -2.06 15.24 -7.53
CA ASN A 194 -1.64 16.61 -7.24
C ASN A 194 -1.42 17.45 -8.50
N GLY A 195 -1.85 16.96 -9.67
CA GLY A 195 -1.73 17.66 -10.94
C GLY A 195 -0.60 17.14 -11.84
N ILE A 196 -0.50 17.80 -12.99
CA ILE A 196 0.39 17.44 -14.09
C ILE A 196 1.32 18.61 -14.37
N GLY A 197 2.62 18.34 -14.44
CA GLY A 197 3.64 19.28 -14.89
C GLY A 197 4.22 18.86 -16.24
N GLY A 198 4.74 19.83 -16.99
CA GLY A 198 5.54 19.58 -18.20
C GLY A 198 4.78 19.20 -19.47
N LEU A 199 3.44 19.28 -19.47
CA LEU A 199 2.60 19.14 -20.66
C LEU A 199 2.04 20.49 -21.14
N GLY A 200 2.91 21.51 -21.22
CA GLY A 200 2.53 22.84 -21.70
C GLY A 200 1.44 23.50 -20.84
N SER A 201 0.25 23.70 -21.41
CA SER A 201 -0.90 24.33 -20.73
C SER A 201 -1.73 23.36 -19.88
N VAL A 202 -1.47 22.04 -19.99
CA VAL A 202 -2.18 21.03 -19.21
C VAL A 202 -1.55 20.94 -17.83
N THR A 203 -2.35 21.28 -16.81
CA THR A 203 -1.94 21.31 -15.40
C THR A 203 -2.75 20.35 -14.53
N SER A 204 -3.88 19.83 -15.04
CA SER A 204 -4.78 18.96 -14.28
C SER A 204 -5.24 17.76 -15.10
N VAL A 205 -5.41 16.61 -14.43
CA VAL A 205 -6.01 15.40 -15.00
C VAL A 205 -7.43 15.62 -15.54
N LYS A 206 -8.16 16.61 -15.01
CA LYS A 206 -9.49 16.98 -15.52
C LYS A 206 -9.45 17.51 -16.96
N GLN A 207 -8.37 18.18 -17.33
CA GLN A 207 -8.15 18.65 -18.71
C GLN A 207 -7.80 17.50 -19.67
N LEU A 208 -7.39 16.34 -19.14
CA LEU A 208 -7.23 15.10 -19.89
C LEU A 208 -8.53 14.27 -19.97
N GLY A 209 -9.65 14.81 -19.49
CA GLY A 209 -10.97 14.17 -19.54
C GLY A 209 -11.37 13.42 -18.26
N ALA A 210 -10.54 13.40 -17.21
CA ALA A 210 -10.92 12.79 -15.94
C ALA A 210 -12.06 13.58 -15.25
N ALA A 211 -13.00 12.87 -14.62
CA ALA A 211 -14.09 13.51 -13.89
C ALA A 211 -13.59 14.14 -12.57
N SER A 212 -12.59 13.51 -11.93
CA SER A 212 -12.04 13.94 -10.65
C SER A 212 -10.51 13.73 -10.58
N ASP A 213 -9.86 14.53 -9.75
CA ASP A 213 -8.44 14.40 -9.36
C ASP A 213 -8.25 13.52 -8.11
N SER A 214 -9.34 13.12 -7.45
CA SER A 214 -9.32 12.25 -6.28
C SER A 214 -10.38 11.16 -6.36
N GLY A 215 -10.10 10.04 -5.69
CA GLY A 215 -11.01 8.90 -5.64
C GLY A 215 -10.64 7.92 -4.54
N ILE A 216 -11.59 7.03 -4.24
CA ILE A 216 -11.41 5.95 -3.28
C ILE A 216 -11.54 4.63 -4.01
N ASP A 217 -10.56 3.75 -3.81
CA ASP A 217 -10.65 2.35 -4.18
C ASP A 217 -11.07 1.53 -2.95
N TYR A 218 -12.03 0.63 -3.13
CA TYR A 218 -12.39 -0.37 -2.12
C TYR A 218 -11.97 -1.73 -2.62
N TYR A 219 -11.47 -2.60 -1.75
CA TYR A 219 -11.09 -3.94 -2.15
C TYR A 219 -11.34 -4.98 -1.06
N VAL A 220 -11.50 -6.22 -1.51
CA VAL A 220 -11.44 -7.42 -0.68
C VAL A 220 -10.35 -8.33 -1.24
N SER A 221 -9.49 -8.85 -0.36
CA SER A 221 -8.39 -9.75 -0.70
C SER A 221 -8.55 -11.06 0.05
N ALA A 222 -8.23 -12.16 -0.62
CA ALA A 222 -8.18 -13.50 -0.06
C ALA A 222 -6.83 -14.13 -0.39
N THR A 223 -6.03 -14.44 0.64
CA THR A 223 -4.69 -15.01 0.50
C THR A 223 -4.57 -16.34 1.23
N LYS A 224 -3.98 -17.34 0.58
CA LYS A 224 -3.68 -18.64 1.18
C LYS A 224 -2.22 -19.00 0.93
N ILE A 225 -1.54 -19.50 1.96
CA ILE A 225 -0.24 -20.15 1.83
C ILE A 225 -0.46 -21.65 2.03
N LEU A 226 -0.18 -22.40 0.98
CA LEU A 226 -0.20 -23.84 0.92
C LEU A 226 1.22 -24.34 1.25
N LEU A 227 1.49 -24.59 2.52
CA LEU A 227 2.86 -24.86 2.99
C LEU A 227 3.43 -26.17 2.42
N ALA A 228 2.60 -27.19 2.23
CA ALA A 228 3.04 -28.47 1.66
C ALA A 228 3.48 -28.34 0.18
N GLN A 229 2.96 -27.34 -0.53
CA GLN A 229 3.27 -27.07 -1.93
C GLN A 229 4.22 -25.88 -2.08
N SER A 230 4.65 -25.26 -0.98
CA SER A 230 5.42 -24.02 -0.99
C SER A 230 4.79 -22.94 -1.89
N LEU A 231 3.47 -22.82 -1.87
CA LEU A 231 2.73 -21.98 -2.81
C LEU A 231 1.88 -20.94 -2.07
N LEU A 232 2.00 -19.67 -2.44
CA LEU A 232 1.11 -18.59 -2.04
C LEU A 232 0.18 -18.26 -3.20
N LEU A 233 -1.11 -18.18 -2.91
CA LEU A 233 -2.14 -17.76 -3.85
C LEU A 233 -2.90 -16.58 -3.27
N ASN A 234 -3.17 -15.57 -4.09
CA ASN A 234 -3.97 -14.42 -3.72
C ASN A 234 -4.95 -14.05 -4.84
N GLY A 235 -6.15 -13.67 -4.43
CA GLY A 235 -7.12 -13.00 -5.28
C GLY A 235 -7.66 -11.76 -4.58
N THR A 236 -7.75 -10.66 -5.33
CA THR A 236 -8.28 -9.39 -4.88
C THR A 236 -9.36 -8.93 -5.86
N LEU A 237 -10.49 -8.48 -5.34
CA LEU A 237 -11.51 -7.78 -6.11
C LEU A 237 -11.53 -6.32 -5.66
N ARG A 238 -11.29 -5.40 -6.60
CA ARG A 238 -11.23 -3.97 -6.36
C ARG A 238 -12.36 -3.24 -7.07
N LEU A 239 -13.12 -2.44 -6.33
CA LEU A 239 -14.04 -1.44 -6.88
C LEU A 239 -13.29 -0.13 -7.05
N THR A 240 -13.12 0.32 -8.29
CA THR A 240 -12.33 1.51 -8.61
C THR A 240 -12.93 2.32 -9.75
N LYS A 241 -12.57 3.62 -9.77
CA LYS A 241 -12.73 4.54 -10.91
C LYS A 241 -11.36 5.03 -11.43
N ALA A 242 -10.26 4.55 -10.88
CA ALA A 242 -8.94 5.12 -11.05
C ALA A 242 -8.34 4.76 -12.42
N ASN A 243 -7.89 5.77 -13.17
CA ASN A 243 -7.19 5.60 -14.44
C ASN A 243 -5.68 5.50 -14.17
N GLN A 244 -5.02 4.46 -14.67
CA GLN A 244 -3.60 4.18 -14.39
C GLN A 244 -3.28 4.26 -12.89
N MET A 245 -4.06 3.52 -12.08
CA MET A 245 -3.97 3.52 -10.60
C MET A 245 -4.26 4.88 -9.92
N GLY A 246 -4.79 5.86 -10.66
CA GLY A 246 -5.14 7.21 -10.20
C GLY A 246 -4.19 8.29 -10.72
N LEU A 247 -3.08 7.89 -11.37
CA LEU A 247 -2.12 8.83 -11.96
C LEU A 247 -2.75 9.67 -13.08
N LEU A 248 -3.78 9.16 -13.77
CA LEU A 248 -4.54 9.91 -14.78
C LEU A 248 -5.94 10.32 -14.27
N GLY A 249 -6.10 10.46 -12.95
CA GLY A 249 -7.37 10.86 -12.34
C GLY A 249 -8.39 9.72 -12.23
N PHE A 250 -9.64 10.09 -11.99
CA PHE A 250 -10.73 9.17 -11.65
C PHE A 250 -11.97 9.45 -12.49
N GLY A 251 -12.59 8.37 -12.99
CA GLY A 251 -13.69 8.44 -13.95
C GLY A 251 -13.24 9.08 -15.26
N GLY A 252 -14.20 9.42 -16.12
CA GLY A 252 -13.88 10.10 -17.37
C GLY A 252 -15.07 10.27 -18.31
N ASP A 253 -14.75 10.74 -19.50
CA ASP A 253 -15.69 11.01 -20.60
C ASP A 253 -16.40 9.75 -21.13
N LEU A 254 -15.78 8.58 -21.02
CA LEU A 254 -16.43 7.31 -21.36
C LEU A 254 -17.26 6.72 -20.22
N ASN A 255 -16.75 6.80 -18.98
CA ASN A 255 -17.40 6.19 -17.82
C ASN A 255 -16.98 6.85 -16.51
N ASP A 256 -17.93 7.21 -15.65
CA ASP A 256 -17.69 7.70 -14.29
C ASP A 256 -18.39 6.83 -13.22
N ARG A 257 -18.49 5.52 -13.46
CA ARG A 257 -19.06 4.57 -12.49
C ARG A 257 -17.98 3.68 -11.91
N TYR A 258 -18.20 3.20 -10.68
CA TYR A 258 -17.34 2.21 -10.07
C TYR A 258 -17.38 0.91 -10.87
N GLN A 259 -16.20 0.35 -11.14
CA GLN A 259 -16.04 -0.90 -11.85
C GLN A 259 -15.30 -1.91 -10.98
N ALA A 260 -15.72 -3.17 -11.05
CA ALA A 260 -15.09 -4.28 -10.34
C ALA A 260 -13.94 -4.84 -11.18
N MET A 261 -12.74 -4.81 -10.62
CA MET A 261 -11.49 -5.23 -11.25
C MET A 261 -10.86 -6.37 -10.47
N GLY A 262 -10.47 -7.42 -11.17
CA GLY A 262 -9.77 -8.57 -10.60
C GLY A 262 -8.26 -8.37 -10.53
N GLU A 263 -7.66 -8.83 -9.45
CA GLU A 263 -6.23 -8.82 -9.19
C GLU A 263 -5.82 -10.21 -8.67
N PHE A 264 -4.80 -10.83 -9.26
CA PHE A 264 -4.39 -12.19 -8.93
C PHE A 264 -2.88 -12.26 -8.77
N SER A 265 -2.40 -13.05 -7.81
CA SER A 265 -0.98 -13.37 -7.72
C SER A 265 -0.75 -14.80 -7.27
N ALA A 266 0.32 -15.40 -7.78
CA ALA A 266 0.83 -16.69 -7.34
C ALA A 266 2.33 -16.57 -7.08
N ALA A 267 2.80 -17.10 -5.95
CA ALA A 267 4.21 -17.09 -5.61
C ALA A 267 4.67 -18.45 -5.08
N TYR A 268 5.74 -18.98 -5.67
CA TYR A 268 6.43 -20.16 -5.22
C TYR A 268 7.53 -19.78 -4.21
N LEU A 269 7.43 -20.33 -3.01
CA LEU A 269 8.34 -20.13 -1.90
C LEU A 269 9.53 -21.08 -2.02
N LEU A 270 10.54 -20.71 -2.82
CA LEU A 270 11.77 -21.48 -3.03
C LEU A 270 12.44 -21.88 -1.71
N ASN A 271 12.44 -20.95 -0.74
CA ASN A 271 12.83 -21.20 0.64
C ASN A 271 12.25 -20.10 1.55
N ARG A 272 12.60 -20.13 2.85
CA ARG A 272 12.11 -19.16 3.87
C ARG A 272 12.51 -17.69 3.61
N LYS A 273 13.39 -17.44 2.64
CA LYS A 273 13.95 -16.13 2.30
C LYS A 273 13.78 -15.75 0.84
N LEU A 274 13.26 -16.62 -0.02
CA LEU A 274 13.21 -16.37 -1.47
C LEU A 274 11.88 -16.86 -2.03
N ALA A 275 11.21 -15.98 -2.75
CA ALA A 275 9.97 -16.27 -3.45
C ALA A 275 10.05 -15.80 -4.90
N LEU A 276 9.52 -16.60 -5.82
CA LEU A 276 9.35 -16.27 -7.23
C LEU A 276 7.86 -16.27 -7.54
N GLY A 277 7.33 -15.25 -8.20
CA GLY A 277 5.91 -15.19 -8.46
C GLY A 277 5.54 -14.37 -9.68
N VAL A 278 4.23 -14.33 -9.92
CA VAL A 278 3.61 -13.55 -10.98
C VAL A 278 2.40 -12.83 -10.43
N GLU A 279 2.16 -11.62 -10.94
CA GLU A 279 0.99 -10.82 -10.61
C GLU A 279 0.25 -10.38 -11.87
N TYR A 280 -1.06 -10.22 -11.73
CA TYR A 280 -1.94 -9.69 -12.74
C TYR A 280 -2.95 -8.74 -12.11
N ARG A 281 -3.17 -7.60 -12.78
CA ARG A 281 -4.13 -6.58 -12.35
C ARG A 281 -4.93 -6.06 -13.53
N MET A 282 -6.25 -6.31 -13.48
CA MET A 282 -7.22 -5.71 -14.37
C MET A 282 -7.31 -4.19 -14.14
N LYS A 283 -7.58 -3.43 -15.20
CA LYS A 283 -7.76 -1.98 -15.11
C LYS A 283 -9.04 -1.50 -15.81
N PRO A 284 -9.70 -0.45 -15.28
CA PRO A 284 -10.87 0.13 -15.93
C PRO A 284 -10.49 0.82 -17.23
N ARG A 285 -11.48 1.14 -18.04
CA ARG A 285 -11.36 2.07 -19.17
C ARG A 285 -12.40 3.16 -19.01
N ASN A 286 -11.96 4.35 -18.59
CA ASN A 286 -12.86 5.48 -18.36
C ASN A 286 -12.58 6.68 -19.28
N LEU A 287 -11.42 6.73 -19.94
CA LEU A 287 -10.99 7.85 -20.78
C LEU A 287 -10.91 7.44 -22.24
N ALA A 288 -11.50 8.22 -23.15
CA ALA A 288 -11.33 8.01 -24.59
C ALA A 288 -9.88 8.23 -25.05
N ALA A 289 -9.17 9.08 -24.30
CA ALA A 289 -7.78 9.37 -24.54
C ALA A 289 -6.86 8.19 -24.15
N ASP A 290 -7.26 7.30 -23.24
CA ASP A 290 -6.42 6.19 -22.76
C ASP A 290 -6.89 4.82 -23.25
N HIS A 291 -5.99 4.06 -23.89
CA HIS A 291 -6.23 2.67 -24.27
C HIS A 291 -5.70 1.72 -23.19
N GLU A 292 -6.27 1.86 -22.00
CA GLU A 292 -5.77 1.21 -20.79
C GLU A 292 -5.76 -0.33 -20.93
N LYS A 293 -4.58 -0.93 -20.70
CA LYS A 293 -4.32 -2.38 -20.73
C LYS A 293 -3.92 -2.88 -19.37
N ASP A 294 -4.28 -4.12 -19.05
CA ASP A 294 -3.95 -4.75 -17.78
C ASP A 294 -2.45 -4.84 -17.52
N TYR A 295 -2.09 -4.83 -16.24
CA TYR A 295 -0.71 -4.97 -15.79
C TYR A 295 -0.40 -6.43 -15.45
N TYR A 296 0.80 -6.86 -15.85
CA TYR A 296 1.34 -8.16 -15.50
C TYR A 296 2.78 -7.99 -15.04
N ASP A 297 3.20 -8.81 -14.08
CA ASP A 297 4.61 -8.91 -13.73
C ASP A 297 5.02 -10.34 -13.39
N ALA A 298 6.34 -10.53 -13.43
CA ALA A 298 7.00 -11.66 -12.82
C ALA A 298 8.07 -11.11 -11.86
N PHE A 299 8.08 -11.57 -10.62
CA PHE A 299 8.89 -11.01 -9.56
C PHE A 299 9.71 -12.06 -8.81
N LEU A 300 10.87 -11.64 -8.33
CA LEU A 300 11.70 -12.34 -7.36
C LEU A 300 11.78 -11.49 -6.09
N ALA A 301 11.29 -12.03 -4.97
CA ALA A 301 11.33 -11.39 -3.67
C ALA A 301 12.33 -12.09 -2.75
N TRP A 302 13.25 -11.32 -2.17
CA TRP A 302 14.29 -11.79 -1.28
C TRP A 302 14.17 -11.14 0.11
N PHE A 303 14.20 -11.96 1.15
CA PHE A 303 14.01 -11.60 2.55
C PHE A 303 15.26 -12.00 3.36
N PRO A 304 16.37 -11.26 3.26
CA PRO A 304 17.59 -11.57 3.99
C PRO A 304 17.38 -11.62 5.52
N SER A 305 16.53 -10.74 6.04
CA SER A 305 16.10 -10.65 7.44
C SER A 305 14.63 -10.20 7.54
N LYS A 306 14.07 -10.14 8.76
CA LYS A 306 12.72 -9.59 8.99
C LYS A 306 12.67 -8.05 8.87
N ASN A 307 13.82 -7.39 8.88
CA ASN A 307 13.94 -5.94 8.81
C ASN A 307 14.29 -5.45 7.40
N LEU A 308 14.58 -6.35 6.46
CA LEU A 308 14.95 -5.98 5.10
C LEU A 308 14.36 -6.96 4.11
N SER A 309 13.65 -6.43 3.11
CA SER A 309 13.20 -7.18 1.94
C SER A 309 13.47 -6.41 0.66
N MET A 310 13.71 -7.16 -0.40
CA MET A 310 13.99 -6.65 -1.73
C MET A 310 13.11 -7.37 -2.74
N THR A 311 12.63 -6.65 -3.76
CA THR A 311 11.84 -7.24 -4.85
C THR A 311 12.33 -6.72 -6.16
N LEU A 312 12.67 -7.64 -7.05
CA LEU A 312 12.99 -7.36 -8.44
C LEU A 312 11.88 -7.94 -9.30
N ALA A 313 11.26 -7.14 -10.16
CA ALA A 313 10.23 -7.62 -11.07
C ALA A 313 10.44 -7.11 -12.49
N TYR A 314 10.02 -7.91 -13.47
CA TYR A 314 9.86 -7.47 -14.84
C TYR A 314 8.39 -7.21 -15.09
N VAL A 315 8.06 -5.96 -15.40
CA VAL A 315 6.69 -5.48 -15.51
C VAL A 315 6.32 -5.27 -16.98
N ALA A 316 5.12 -5.70 -17.36
CA ALA A 316 4.48 -5.37 -18.62
C ALA A 316 3.26 -4.50 -18.30
N LEU A 317 3.42 -3.18 -18.46
CA LEU A 317 2.40 -2.19 -18.11
C LEU A 317 1.45 -1.88 -19.28
N GLY A 318 1.73 -2.34 -20.49
CA GLY A 318 0.94 -1.94 -21.65
C GLY A 318 1.07 -0.44 -21.91
N ASP A 319 -0.01 0.21 -22.37
CA ASP A 319 0.05 1.62 -22.75
C ASP A 319 -0.32 2.48 -21.52
N ILE A 320 0.52 3.46 -21.18
CA ILE A 320 0.40 4.25 -19.93
C ILE A 320 -0.27 5.61 -20.17
N THR A 321 -0.01 6.29 -21.29
CA THR A 321 -0.68 7.56 -21.61
C THR A 321 -0.98 7.70 -23.10
N VAL A 322 -1.94 8.57 -23.41
CA VAL A 322 -2.38 8.99 -24.76
C VAL A 322 -1.22 9.39 -25.68
N TYR A 323 -0.20 10.05 -25.12
CA TYR A 323 0.91 10.63 -25.87
C TYR A 323 1.97 9.59 -26.26
N ASN A 324 1.79 8.34 -25.86
CA ASN A 324 2.68 7.26 -26.23
C ASN A 324 1.95 5.91 -26.33
N PRO A 325 1.50 5.51 -27.53
CA PRO A 325 0.81 4.23 -27.74
C PRO A 325 1.73 3.01 -27.72
N LYS A 326 3.00 3.15 -27.30
CA LYS A 326 3.94 2.03 -27.19
C LYS A 326 3.69 1.25 -25.90
N ARG A 327 3.64 -0.08 -26.04
CA ARG A 327 3.60 -1.00 -24.91
C ARG A 327 4.85 -0.83 -24.05
N GLN A 328 4.65 -0.42 -22.82
CA GLN A 328 5.71 -0.20 -21.85
C GLN A 328 6.04 -1.49 -21.11
N ARG A 329 7.33 -1.79 -21.08
CA ARG A 329 7.90 -2.90 -20.31
C ARG A 329 9.11 -2.39 -19.54
N GLY A 330 9.28 -2.86 -18.33
CA GLY A 330 10.26 -2.26 -17.44
C GLY A 330 10.78 -3.19 -16.38
N VAL A 331 11.77 -2.68 -15.68
CA VAL A 331 12.27 -3.30 -14.45
C VAL A 331 11.72 -2.50 -13.28
N TYR A 332 11.21 -3.23 -12.30
CA TYR A 332 10.74 -2.76 -11.01
C TYR A 332 11.72 -3.25 -9.95
N LEU A 333 12.22 -2.34 -9.12
CA LEU A 333 13.03 -2.65 -7.95
C LEU A 333 12.39 -1.99 -6.73
N SER A 334 12.13 -2.77 -5.69
CA SER A 334 11.60 -2.28 -4.42
C SER A 334 12.49 -2.71 -3.26
N LEU A 335 12.74 -1.77 -2.37
CA LEU A 335 13.45 -1.98 -1.10
C LEU A 335 12.50 -1.65 0.03
N GLN A 336 12.49 -2.49 1.05
CA GLN A 336 11.64 -2.30 2.22
C GLN A 336 12.45 -2.54 3.49
N ALA A 337 12.29 -1.63 4.45
CA ALA A 337 12.88 -1.69 5.77
C ALA A 337 11.78 -1.86 6.83
N GLY A 338 11.91 -2.88 7.68
CA GLY A 338 10.93 -3.23 8.72
C GLY A 338 11.43 -2.93 10.14
N PHE A 339 10.50 -2.54 11.02
CA PHE A 339 10.73 -2.14 12.41
C PHE A 339 9.67 -2.75 13.34
#